data_AF-A0A7C5LYY9-F1
#
_entry.id   AF-A0A7C5LYY9-F1
#
_cell.length_a   1.000
_cell.length_b   1.000
_cell.length_c   1.000
_cell.angle_alpha   90.00
_cell.angle_beta   90.00
_cell.angle_gamma   90.00
#
_symmetry.space_group_name_H-M   'P 1'
#
loop_
_entity.id
_entity.type
_entity.pdbx_description
1 polymer ?
#
loop_
_entity_poly.entity_id
_entity_poly.type
_entity_poly.pdbx_seq_one_letter_code
_entity_poly.pdbx_strand_id
1 'polypeptide(L)'
;MKDGVWRASTWLWCVACMAPFMLGLLGTGCQKPSHPKAENNQKASESAAPFEAKKAGVGVGKSTQALEKHGTTGDVVAGPAKVLFRTKEKIVFEIQIPHAMNLYKAEHGKGPQSHEEFMEKIIRANRIRLPKLPPGQRYEFNVEKQELWVVPDEEAAKGKTQG
;
A
#
# COMPACT_ATOMS: atom_id res chain seq x y z
N MET A 1 22.01 48.72 12.99
CA MET A 1 21.47 50.10 13.09
C MET A 1 21.45 50.67 11.68
N LYS A 2 20.33 51.29 11.27
CA LYS A 2 20.23 52.26 10.16
C LYS A 2 20.51 51.75 8.73
N ASP A 3 19.78 52.06 7.67
CA ASP A 3 18.43 52.59 7.38
C ASP A 3 18.04 51.91 6.02
N GLY A 4 16.80 51.76 5.54
CA GLY A 4 15.57 52.50 5.81
C GLY A 4 15.33 53.56 4.74
N VAL A 5 14.35 53.32 3.84
CA VAL A 5 13.67 54.35 2.98
C VAL A 5 14.54 54.96 1.84
N TRP A 6 14.05 55.41 0.67
CA TRP A 6 12.90 55.10 -0.22
C TRP A 6 13.03 56.01 -1.47
N ARG A 7 12.16 55.82 -2.49
CA ARG A 7 11.85 56.63 -3.69
C ARG A 7 12.30 56.04 -5.02
N ALA A 8 11.57 56.23 -6.14
CA ALA A 8 10.15 56.45 -6.42
C ALA A 8 10.01 56.76 -7.93
N SER A 9 8.88 56.42 -8.57
CA SER A 9 8.44 56.97 -9.89
C SER A 9 9.39 56.66 -11.08
N THR A 10 9.00 56.18 -12.26
CA THR A 10 7.79 56.33 -13.09
C THR A 10 7.59 55.05 -13.96
N TRP A 11 6.49 54.77 -14.67
CA TRP A 11 5.30 55.58 -14.96
C TRP A 11 4.04 54.74 -15.24
N LEU A 12 2.95 55.45 -15.53
CA LEU A 12 1.74 55.06 -16.25
C LEU A 12 2.01 54.22 -17.52
N TRP A 13 1.14 53.23 -17.78
CA TRP A 13 0.29 53.23 -18.99
C TRP A 13 -1.04 52.49 -18.71
N CYS A 14 -2.10 52.97 -19.38
CA CYS A 14 -3.52 52.66 -19.21
C CYS A 14 -3.85 51.14 -19.16
N VAL A 15 -4.80 50.61 -18.38
CA VAL A 15 -6.22 50.99 -18.15
C VAL A 15 -7.10 50.90 -19.40
N ALA A 16 -8.16 50.09 -19.28
CA ALA A 16 -9.35 50.01 -20.14
C ALA A 16 -9.18 49.53 -21.60
N CYS A 17 -9.57 48.27 -21.84
CA CYS A 17 -10.59 48.02 -22.86
C CYS A 17 -11.60 46.99 -22.31
N MET A 18 -12.89 47.26 -22.49
CA MET A 18 -13.99 46.47 -21.91
C MET A 18 -14.33 45.23 -22.76
N ALA A 19 -15.11 44.34 -22.16
CA ALA A 19 -15.67 43.09 -22.69
C ALA A 19 -16.25 43.17 -24.12
N PRO A 20 -16.48 42.01 -24.76
CA PRO A 20 -17.83 41.46 -24.62
C PRO A 20 -17.92 39.97 -24.26
N PHE A 21 -18.98 39.69 -23.52
CA PHE A 21 -19.55 38.39 -23.21
C PHE A 21 -20.43 37.94 -24.40
N MET A 22 -20.04 36.91 -25.16
CA MET A 22 -20.96 36.18 -26.07
C MET A 22 -20.43 34.78 -26.47
N LEU A 23 -21.03 33.76 -25.86
CA LEU A 23 -21.50 32.51 -26.46
C LEU A 23 -20.66 31.84 -27.58
N GLY A 24 -19.87 30.83 -27.20
CA GLY A 24 -19.29 29.83 -28.11
C GLY A 24 -19.55 28.41 -27.60
N LEU A 25 -20.35 27.65 -28.35
CA LEU A 25 -20.76 26.26 -28.03
C LEU A 25 -19.87 25.26 -28.80
N LEU A 26 -19.75 24.03 -28.29
CA LEU A 26 -19.09 22.84 -28.87
C LEU A 26 -17.55 22.77 -28.73
N GLY A 27 -17.09 21.80 -27.93
CA GLY A 27 -15.67 21.53 -27.68
C GLY A 27 -15.42 20.43 -26.65
N THR A 28 -16.02 19.25 -26.82
CA THR A 28 -15.80 18.09 -25.93
C THR A 28 -14.38 17.51 -26.08
N GLY A 29 -13.42 18.08 -25.35
CA GLY A 29 -12.06 17.56 -25.23
C GLY A 29 -11.84 16.80 -23.93
N CYS A 30 -11.98 15.46 -23.96
CA CYS A 30 -11.65 14.61 -22.81
C CYS A 30 -10.14 14.60 -22.54
N GLN A 31 -9.64 15.53 -21.72
CA GLN A 31 -8.24 15.57 -21.32
C GLN A 31 -7.96 14.45 -20.29
N LYS A 32 -7.60 13.28 -20.81
CA LYS A 32 -7.27 12.07 -20.06
C LYS A 32 -6.03 12.30 -19.18
N PRO A 33 -6.11 12.18 -17.84
CA PRO A 33 -4.92 12.15 -17.01
C PRO A 33 -4.14 10.86 -17.30
N SER A 34 -2.93 11.02 -17.85
CA SER A 34 -2.01 9.92 -18.10
C SER A 34 -1.40 9.45 -16.79
N HIS A 35 -2.00 8.44 -16.16
CA HIS A 35 -1.39 7.74 -15.03
C HIS A 35 -0.03 7.13 -15.45
N PRO A 36 1.03 7.29 -14.64
CA PRO A 36 2.28 6.57 -14.89
C PRO A 36 2.01 5.06 -14.78
N LYS A 37 2.40 4.34 -15.84
CA LYS A 37 2.21 2.90 -15.95
C LYS A 37 3.16 2.17 -15.00
N ALA A 38 2.68 1.82 -13.81
CA ALA A 38 3.33 0.80 -13.00
C ALA A 38 3.37 -0.50 -13.81
N GLU A 39 4.58 -0.98 -14.09
CA GLU A 39 4.82 -2.13 -14.95
C GLU A 39 4.45 -3.44 -14.23
N ASN A 40 3.16 -3.75 -14.23
CA ASN A 40 2.60 -4.94 -13.64
C ASN A 40 2.95 -6.18 -14.49
N ASN A 41 4.08 -6.80 -14.18
CA ASN A 41 4.50 -8.08 -14.75
C ASN A 41 3.60 -9.22 -14.24
N GLN A 42 2.45 -9.40 -14.89
CA GLN A 42 1.64 -10.60 -14.74
C GLN A 42 2.16 -11.69 -15.68
N LYS A 43 2.99 -12.59 -15.15
CA LYS A 43 3.14 -13.93 -15.70
C LYS A 43 2.55 -14.95 -14.73
N ALA A 44 1.59 -15.72 -15.22
CA ALA A 44 1.01 -16.83 -14.47
C ALA A 44 2.06 -17.91 -14.19
N SER A 45 2.01 -18.49 -12.99
CA SER A 45 2.42 -19.87 -12.78
C SER A 45 1.32 -20.59 -12.01
N GLU A 46 0.53 -21.34 -12.77
CA GLU A 46 -0.34 -22.40 -12.29
C GLU A 46 0.44 -23.39 -11.40
N SER A 47 -0.21 -23.93 -10.38
CA SER A 47 0.09 -25.18 -9.62
C SER A 47 1.55 -25.58 -9.28
N ALA A 48 1.78 -25.81 -7.98
CA ALA A 48 2.90 -26.58 -7.42
C ALA A 48 4.34 -26.06 -7.66
N ALA A 49 4.62 -24.86 -7.15
CA ALA A 49 5.98 -24.34 -6.92
C ALA A 49 6.26 -24.17 -5.41
N PRO A 50 7.53 -24.22 -4.94
CA PRO A 50 7.87 -23.93 -3.54
C PRO A 50 7.33 -22.55 -3.13
N PHE A 51 6.91 -22.41 -1.87
CA PHE A 51 6.42 -21.12 -1.38
C PHE A 51 7.58 -20.12 -1.31
N GLU A 52 7.79 -19.34 -2.36
CA GLU A 52 8.88 -18.35 -2.39
C GLU A 52 8.63 -17.20 -1.41
N ALA A 53 9.70 -16.74 -0.78
CA ALA A 53 9.67 -15.62 0.14
C ALA A 53 9.25 -14.33 -0.59
N LYS A 54 8.13 -13.73 -0.18
CA LYS A 54 7.57 -12.53 -0.80
C LYS A 54 7.24 -11.45 0.22
N LYS A 55 7.33 -10.18 -0.16
CA LYS A 55 6.88 -9.06 0.68
C LYS A 55 5.40 -9.21 1.05
N ALA A 56 5.06 -8.95 2.32
CA ALA A 56 3.68 -9.01 2.79
C ALA A 56 2.85 -7.85 2.22
N GLY A 57 1.62 -8.12 1.80
CA GLY A 57 0.77 -7.16 1.10
C GLY A 57 -0.62 -7.69 0.81
N VAL A 58 -1.37 -7.01 -0.06
CA VAL A 58 -2.72 -7.43 -0.47
C VAL A 58 -2.67 -8.79 -1.17
N GLY A 59 -3.55 -9.72 -0.79
CA GLY A 59 -3.63 -11.08 -1.33
C GLY A 59 -2.87 -12.15 -0.55
N VAL A 60 -2.14 -11.82 0.53
CA VAL A 60 -1.43 -12.84 1.33
C VAL A 60 -2.35 -13.59 2.31
N GLY A 61 -3.50 -13.02 2.67
CA GLY A 61 -4.42 -13.65 3.62
C GLY A 61 -5.18 -14.85 3.04
N LYS A 62 -5.40 -15.87 3.89
CA LYS A 62 -6.18 -17.08 3.58
C LYS A 62 -7.59 -16.73 3.07
N SER A 63 -8.23 -15.72 3.65
CA SER A 63 -9.57 -15.28 3.21
C SER A 63 -9.57 -14.76 1.78
N THR A 64 -8.60 -13.91 1.42
CA THR A 64 -8.48 -13.39 0.05
C THR A 64 -8.17 -14.53 -0.92
N GLN A 65 -7.16 -15.37 -0.62
CA GLN A 65 -6.81 -16.52 -1.49
C GLN A 65 -7.92 -17.57 -1.62
N ALA A 66 -8.78 -17.75 -0.62
CA ALA A 66 -9.93 -18.64 -0.72
C ALA A 66 -10.98 -18.10 -1.71
N LEU A 67 -11.23 -16.79 -1.69
CA LEU A 67 -12.18 -16.14 -2.60
C LEU A 67 -11.68 -16.07 -4.04
N GLU A 68 -10.37 -15.95 -4.28
CA GLU A 68 -9.77 -16.00 -5.62
C GLU A 68 -9.97 -17.35 -6.34
N LYS A 69 -10.24 -18.44 -5.60
CA LYS A 69 -10.43 -19.80 -6.17
C LYS A 69 -11.84 -20.05 -6.70
N HIS A 70 -12.80 -19.18 -6.40
CA HIS A 70 -14.15 -19.29 -6.93
C HIS A 70 -14.24 -18.56 -8.27
N GLY A 71 -14.63 -19.28 -9.33
CA GLY A 71 -14.78 -18.71 -10.67
C GLY A 71 -15.89 -17.65 -10.77
N THR A 72 -16.10 -17.15 -12.00
CA THR A 72 -16.98 -16.00 -12.32
C THR A 72 -18.34 -15.98 -11.62
N THR A 73 -19.04 -17.13 -11.51
CA THR A 73 -20.34 -17.21 -10.80
C THR A 73 -20.22 -16.95 -9.29
N GLY A 74 -19.14 -17.42 -8.67
CA GLY A 74 -18.87 -17.17 -7.25
C GLY A 74 -18.39 -15.74 -7.00
N ASP A 75 -17.62 -15.17 -7.93
CA ASP A 75 -17.09 -13.81 -7.84
C ASP A 75 -18.17 -12.72 -7.82
N VAL A 76 -19.31 -12.91 -8.52
CA VAL A 76 -20.44 -11.96 -8.46
C VAL A 76 -21.06 -11.89 -7.06
N VAL A 77 -21.21 -13.05 -6.39
CA VAL A 77 -21.79 -13.13 -5.03
C VAL A 77 -20.77 -12.73 -3.96
N ALA A 78 -19.51 -13.15 -4.12
CA ALA A 78 -18.44 -12.90 -3.17
C ALA A 78 -17.72 -11.55 -3.34
N GLY A 79 -17.98 -10.83 -4.44
CA GLY A 79 -17.30 -9.58 -4.81
C GLY A 79 -17.20 -8.55 -3.67
N PRO A 80 -18.29 -8.20 -2.96
CA PRO A 80 -18.23 -7.28 -1.82
C PRO A 80 -17.31 -7.75 -0.70
N ALA A 81 -17.29 -9.05 -0.39
CA ALA A 81 -16.40 -9.63 0.61
C ALA A 81 -14.93 -9.61 0.15
N LYS A 82 -14.67 -9.94 -1.13
CA LYS A 82 -13.34 -9.90 -1.76
C LYS A 82 -12.72 -8.50 -1.67
N VAL A 83 -13.49 -7.46 -2.00
CA VAL A 83 -13.07 -6.05 -1.86
C VAL A 83 -12.83 -5.67 -0.40
N LEU A 84 -13.70 -6.10 0.53
CA LEU A 84 -13.56 -5.82 1.96
C LEU A 84 -12.26 -6.42 2.54
N PHE A 85 -11.94 -7.68 2.21
CA PHE A 85 -10.72 -8.32 2.68
C PHE A 85 -9.46 -7.68 2.08
N ARG A 86 -9.43 -7.46 0.75
CA ARG A 86 -8.30 -6.76 0.10
C ARG A 86 -8.08 -5.35 0.68
N THR A 87 -9.16 -4.61 0.96
CA THR A 87 -9.09 -3.28 1.58
C THR A 87 -8.55 -3.35 3.02
N LYS A 88 -8.99 -4.32 3.83
CA LYS A 88 -8.45 -4.54 5.18
C LYS A 88 -6.95 -4.86 5.17
N GLU A 89 -6.53 -5.76 4.29
CA GLU A 89 -5.11 -6.08 4.08
C GLU A 89 -4.32 -4.83 3.67
N LYS A 90 -4.84 -4.04 2.73
CA LYS A 90 -4.22 -2.78 2.28
C LYS A 90 -4.02 -1.80 3.44
N ILE A 91 -5.05 -1.56 4.25
CA ILE A 91 -4.97 -0.66 5.41
C ILE A 91 -3.94 -1.17 6.43
N VAL A 92 -3.81 -2.49 6.62
CA VAL A 92 -2.78 -3.05 7.52
C VAL A 92 -1.36 -2.83 6.96
N PHE A 93 -1.08 -3.24 5.72
CA PHE A 93 0.27 -3.26 5.18
C PHE A 93 0.77 -1.90 4.68
N GLU A 94 -0.09 -1.07 4.08
CA GLU A 94 0.31 0.22 3.49
C GLU A 94 0.11 1.42 4.43
N ILE A 95 -0.73 1.30 5.47
CA ILE A 95 -1.06 2.43 6.37
C ILE A 95 -0.64 2.13 7.80
N GLN A 96 -1.21 1.10 8.45
CA GLN A 96 -0.97 0.85 9.88
C GLN A 96 0.49 0.49 10.18
N ILE A 97 1.11 -0.44 9.43
CA ILE A 97 2.49 -0.86 9.68
C ILE A 97 3.47 0.31 9.46
N PRO A 98 3.45 1.06 8.33
CA PRO A 98 4.31 2.23 8.16
C PRO A 98 4.07 3.33 9.19
N HIS A 99 2.82 3.57 9.59
CA HIS A 99 2.51 4.56 10.64
C HIS A 99 3.08 4.15 12.00
N ALA A 100 2.84 2.92 12.45
CA ALA A 100 3.38 2.39 13.70
C ALA A 100 4.92 2.31 13.69
N MET A 101 5.53 1.99 12.54
CA MET A 101 6.98 2.06 12.34
C MET A 101 7.52 3.48 12.52
N ASN A 102 6.82 4.50 12.00
CA ASN A 102 7.20 5.89 12.14
C ASN A 102 7.04 6.39 13.59
N LEU A 103 6.00 5.96 14.31
CA LEU A 103 5.83 6.25 15.74
C LEU A 103 6.98 5.65 16.56
N TYR A 104 7.27 4.35 16.39
CA TYR A 104 8.39 3.69 17.08
C TYR A 104 9.73 4.37 16.78
N LYS A 105 9.98 4.76 15.51
CA LYS A 105 11.18 5.53 15.11
C LYS A 105 11.25 6.91 15.76
N ALA A 106 10.12 7.60 15.93
CA ALA A 106 10.07 8.89 16.63
C ALA A 106 10.35 8.75 18.13
N GLU A 107 9.91 7.66 18.76
CA GLU A 107 10.13 7.36 20.18
C GLU A 107 11.56 6.87 20.48
N HIS A 108 12.13 6.01 19.62
CA HIS A 108 13.37 5.29 19.89
C HIS A 108 14.57 5.76 19.04
N GLY A 109 14.36 6.67 18.08
CA GLY A 109 15.36 7.16 17.13
C GLY A 109 15.81 6.15 16.06
N LYS A 110 15.36 4.90 16.12
CA LYS A 110 15.72 3.80 15.21
C LYS A 110 14.51 2.92 14.91
N GLY A 111 14.62 2.05 13.91
CA GLY A 111 13.64 0.97 13.68
C GLY A 111 13.95 -0.29 14.50
N PRO A 112 12.99 -1.22 14.60
CA PRO A 112 13.16 -2.46 15.35
C PRO A 112 14.29 -3.32 14.75
N GLN A 113 15.04 -3.97 15.63
CA GLN A 113 16.25 -4.73 15.32
C GLN A 113 15.98 -6.23 15.12
N SER A 114 14.79 -6.72 15.50
CA SER A 114 14.42 -8.14 15.41
C SER A 114 12.95 -8.34 15.04
N HIS A 115 12.62 -9.56 14.59
CA HIS A 115 11.24 -9.96 14.33
C HIS A 115 10.36 -9.93 15.59
N GLU A 116 10.89 -10.39 16.73
CA GLU A 116 10.15 -10.38 18.00
C GLU A 116 9.85 -8.94 18.46
N GLU A 117 10.83 -8.04 18.34
CA GLU A 117 10.64 -6.62 18.65
C GLU A 117 9.59 -5.98 17.72
N PHE A 118 9.64 -6.27 16.43
CA PHE A 118 8.61 -5.83 15.48
C PHE A 118 7.21 -6.33 15.90
N MET A 119 7.09 -7.62 16.22
CA MET A 119 5.81 -8.23 16.61
C MET A 119 5.31 -7.69 17.97
N GLU A 120 6.19 -7.29 18.88
CA GLU A 120 5.80 -6.66 20.14
C GLU A 120 5.49 -5.16 20.01
N LYS A 121 6.49 -4.37 19.63
CA LYS A 121 6.48 -2.91 19.72
C LYS A 121 5.73 -2.27 18.55
N ILE A 122 5.68 -2.92 17.38
CA ILE A 122 4.90 -2.45 16.24
C ILE A 122 3.51 -3.11 16.27
N ILE A 123 3.42 -4.44 16.16
CA ILE A 123 2.15 -5.13 15.95
C ILE A 123 1.28 -5.18 17.22
N ARG A 124 1.79 -5.72 18.34
CA ARG A 124 1.01 -5.86 19.58
C ARG A 124 0.67 -4.51 20.21
N ALA A 125 1.64 -3.59 20.34
CA ALA A 125 1.41 -2.28 20.97
C ALA A 125 0.36 -1.44 20.23
N ASN A 126 0.41 -1.40 18.89
CA ASN A 126 -0.54 -0.65 18.06
C ASN A 126 -1.83 -1.46 17.73
N ARG A 127 -2.00 -2.64 18.35
CA ARG A 127 -3.17 -3.54 18.19
C ARG A 127 -3.45 -3.96 16.74
N ILE A 128 -2.43 -3.97 15.89
CA ILE A 128 -2.54 -4.27 14.46
C ILE A 128 -2.93 -5.74 14.29
N ARG A 129 -4.01 -5.99 13.54
CA ARG A 129 -4.49 -7.35 13.24
C ARG A 129 -3.90 -7.83 11.91
N LEU A 130 -2.78 -8.56 11.97
CA LEU A 130 -2.22 -9.22 10.78
C LEU A 130 -3.22 -10.25 10.21
N PRO A 131 -3.42 -10.29 8.88
CA PRO A 131 -4.23 -11.32 8.22
C PRO A 131 -3.70 -12.73 8.51
N LYS A 132 -4.60 -13.71 8.69
CA LYS A 132 -4.19 -15.11 8.82
C LYS A 132 -3.65 -15.62 7.49
N LEU A 133 -2.40 -16.10 7.47
CA LEU A 133 -1.79 -16.74 6.31
C LEU A 133 -2.41 -18.12 6.04
N PRO A 134 -2.30 -18.66 4.81
CA PRO A 134 -2.54 -20.08 4.54
C PRO A 134 -1.52 -20.97 5.28
N PRO A 135 -1.82 -22.26 5.50
CA PRO A 135 -0.88 -23.18 6.15
C PRO A 135 0.40 -23.36 5.31
N GLY A 136 1.54 -23.53 5.96
CA GLY A 136 2.85 -23.62 5.29
C GLY A 136 3.51 -22.26 5.03
N GLN A 137 2.99 -21.17 5.58
CA GLN A 137 3.55 -19.82 5.48
C GLN A 137 3.55 -19.11 6.83
N ARG A 138 4.60 -18.37 7.13
CA ARG A 138 4.74 -17.54 8.34
C ARG A 138 5.18 -16.11 7.98
N TYR A 139 4.93 -15.16 8.88
CA TYR A 139 5.46 -13.81 8.77
C TYR A 139 6.88 -13.75 9.30
N GLU A 140 7.77 -13.09 8.57
CA GLU A 140 9.18 -12.87 8.94
C GLU A 140 9.51 -11.39 8.75
N PHE A 141 10.28 -10.78 9.67
CA PHE A 141 10.60 -9.35 9.55
C PHE A 141 12.02 -9.19 9.01
N ASN A 142 12.15 -8.60 7.83
CA ASN A 142 13.46 -8.28 7.26
C ASN A 142 13.96 -6.96 7.85
N VAL A 143 14.97 -7.03 8.71
CA VAL A 143 15.55 -5.89 9.44
C VAL A 143 16.25 -4.90 8.50
N GLU A 144 16.97 -5.40 7.47
CA GLU A 144 17.70 -4.58 6.51
C GLU A 144 16.76 -3.69 5.68
N LYS A 145 15.65 -4.26 5.23
CA LYS A 145 14.62 -3.57 4.43
C LYS A 145 13.57 -2.87 5.28
N GLN A 146 13.51 -3.19 6.58
CA GLN A 146 12.46 -2.79 7.53
C GLN A 146 11.04 -3.16 7.07
N GLU A 147 10.92 -4.34 6.45
CA GLU A 147 9.70 -4.82 5.81
C GLU A 147 9.23 -6.15 6.38
N LEU A 148 7.91 -6.34 6.43
CA LEU A 148 7.31 -7.63 6.74
C LEU A 148 7.24 -8.49 5.46
N TRP A 149 7.73 -9.72 5.56
CA TRP A 149 7.76 -10.71 4.50
C TRP A 149 6.93 -11.93 4.90
N VAL A 150 6.50 -12.70 3.91
CA VAL A 150 5.84 -14.00 4.05
C VAL A 150 6.82 -15.03 3.51
N VAL A 151 7.24 -15.95 4.37
CA VAL A 151 8.23 -16.99 4.07
C VAL A 151 7.60 -18.38 4.20
N PRO A 152 8.15 -19.40 3.51
CA PRO A 152 7.77 -20.79 3.74
C PRO A 152 7.94 -21.14 5.22
N ASP A 153 6.99 -21.89 5.76
CA ASP A 153 7.12 -22.50 7.06
C ASP A 153 7.70 -23.92 6.90
N GLU A 154 9.03 -23.98 6.97
CA GLU A 154 9.84 -25.22 6.89
C GLU A 154 9.45 -26.27 7.95
N GLU A 155 8.85 -25.86 9.07
CA GLU A 155 8.41 -26.76 10.13
C GLU A 155 7.06 -27.37 9.76
N ALA A 156 6.12 -26.57 9.26
CA ALA A 156 4.86 -27.06 8.71
C ALA A 156 5.02 -27.95 7.46
N ALA A 157 6.13 -27.83 6.73
CA ALA A 157 6.47 -28.72 5.61
C ALA A 157 6.88 -30.13 6.06
N LYS A 158 7.55 -30.28 7.22
CA LYS A 158 8.06 -31.56 7.73
C LYS A 158 7.00 -32.40 8.46
N GLY A 159 5.92 -31.78 8.94
CA GLY A 159 4.86 -32.44 9.71
C GLY A 159 3.84 -33.28 8.93
N LYS A 160 4.08 -33.61 7.65
CA LYS A 160 3.11 -34.34 6.78
C LYS A 160 3.57 -35.71 6.29
N THR A 161 4.70 -36.22 6.78
CA THR A 161 5.36 -37.43 6.27
C THR A 161 5.54 -38.54 7.32
N GLN A 162 4.68 -38.55 8.35
CA GLN A 162 4.53 -39.67 9.28
C GLN A 162 3.03 -40.00 9.42
N GLY A 163 2.61 -41.06 8.75
CA GLY A 163 1.23 -41.58 8.69
C GLY A 163 1.18 -42.78 7.76
#